data_AF-A0A9E2S6P9-F1
#
_entry.id   AF-A0A9E2S6P9-F1
#
_cell.length_a   1.000
_cell.length_b   1.000
_cell.length_c   1.000
_cell.angle_alpha   90.00
_cell.angle_beta   90.00
_cell.angle_gamma   90.00
#
_symmetry.space_group_name_H-M   'P 1'
#
loop_
_entity.id
_entity.type
_entity.pdbx_description
1 polymer ?
#
loop_
_entity_poly.entity_id
_entity_poly.type
_entity_poly.pdbx_seq_one_letter_code
_entity_poly.pdbx_strand_id
1 'polypeptide(L)'
;MKINYIVRLLLLTVIIAPLCFIACKKDSAPANDGMTQLLSFGPTGANPGDTIRFFGNNLEKVTEIDFENAKVASNKFVRQSSTEIYVVVPVETEKGYVTLKSSTGDVKSKTEFNIGIATTVTSITSTARPGENVTIKGNYLNWVTAVTFTDGKVATQFVSQSLNELVVKVPDDAQTGTLVLAYGGTDSSFVETKDTLHVTLPMATGFAPNPIKHQSNVTIKGTDLDLTKKVYFNGVPNAITNFVSKTATELVVKVPDSTETGKVMLEAASGVKSTSQVDLQIILPVVTALAPNPIKHQTNLTITGTNLDLTKKVYFTGAPDAITTFVSQSATQLVVKVPAGAQDGKITLEAGSVKSSSSMDLKLVWPVATSLSPNPIDPETDLTITGTNLDLVTAVAIQNADPVKTFVSQTATQIVLKVPKGVAEGKVTMSVLNSTVTVLSNDVLKINGAVPPPVVAFPFYSDAVTSNWNGWTGGGWGGTANYGNTNPVRVGDKSVRIDYSGGYGAPMQLGGASVTIAPYTTFKISLYGGPGSNGLKVNIGINNKDSYTINLVEGKWTDYQIPISQLTTDAVITDLILKEYNGSGGFTVYVDAMGLN
;
A
#
# COMPACT_ATOMS: atom_id res chain seq x y z
N MET A 1 -24.48 5.49 2.68
CA MET A 1 -25.31 5.51 1.46
C MET A 1 -26.77 5.61 1.91
N LYS A 2 -27.33 6.82 1.90
CA LYS A 2 -28.77 7.10 2.11
C LYS A 2 -29.42 7.22 0.74
N ILE A 3 -30.74 6.99 0.63
CA ILE A 3 -31.66 7.01 -0.56
C ILE A 3 -32.29 5.59 -0.67
N ASN A 4 -33.59 5.29 -0.66
CA ASN A 4 -34.88 6.00 -0.79
C ASN A 4 -35.98 5.01 -0.34
N TYR A 5 -37.09 5.42 0.28
CA TYR A 5 -38.42 4.81 0.07
C TYR A 5 -39.52 5.73 0.60
N ILE A 6 -40.10 6.56 -0.28
CA ILE A 6 -41.36 7.28 -0.05
C ILE A 6 -42.18 7.27 -1.35
N VAL A 7 -43.40 6.74 -1.23
CA VAL A 7 -44.65 7.08 -1.93
C VAL A 7 -44.74 6.81 -3.44
N ARG A 8 -45.63 5.88 -3.81
CA ARG A 8 -46.54 6.02 -4.96
C ARG A 8 -47.89 5.35 -4.69
N LEU A 9 -48.89 6.19 -4.39
CA LEU A 9 -50.31 5.90 -4.52
C LEU A 9 -50.89 7.05 -5.36
N LEU A 10 -51.46 6.77 -6.52
CA LEU A 10 -52.75 7.29 -7.05
C LEU A 10 -52.89 7.17 -8.58
N LEU A 11 -54.14 6.82 -8.97
CA LEU A 11 -54.84 7.08 -10.23
C LEU A 11 -54.44 6.28 -11.50
N LEU A 12 -55.33 5.39 -12.00
CA LEU A 12 -56.34 5.74 -13.02
C LEU A 12 -57.23 4.53 -13.45
N THR A 13 -58.55 4.80 -13.58
CA THR A 13 -59.55 4.29 -14.56
C THR A 13 -60.07 2.84 -14.57
N VAL A 14 -61.25 2.69 -13.95
CA VAL A 14 -62.56 2.24 -14.52
C VAL A 14 -62.55 1.58 -15.92
N ILE A 15 -62.94 0.30 -15.98
CA ILE A 15 -63.75 -0.28 -17.08
C ILE A 15 -64.85 -1.13 -16.44
N ILE A 16 -66.10 -0.76 -16.72
CA ILE A 16 -67.34 -1.44 -16.34
C ILE A 16 -67.68 -2.48 -17.40
N ALA A 17 -67.94 -3.72 -16.98
CA ALA A 17 -68.74 -4.69 -17.74
C ALA A 17 -69.61 -5.52 -16.78
N PRO A 18 -70.92 -5.65 -17.02
CA PRO A 18 -71.88 -6.20 -16.05
C PRO A 18 -72.09 -7.70 -16.29
N LEU A 19 -71.87 -8.54 -15.29
CA LEU A 19 -72.27 -9.95 -15.35
C LEU A 19 -72.79 -10.40 -13.99
N CYS A 20 -74.08 -10.76 -13.99
CA CYS A 20 -74.78 -11.64 -13.07
C CYS A 20 -75.01 -11.16 -11.63
N PHE A 21 -76.06 -10.37 -11.46
CA PHE A 21 -76.88 -10.45 -10.24
C PHE A 21 -77.57 -11.82 -10.19
N ILE A 22 -76.88 -12.83 -9.67
CA ILE A 22 -77.59 -13.93 -9.00
C ILE A 22 -78.00 -13.37 -7.65
N ALA A 23 -79.24 -12.90 -7.57
CA ALA A 23 -79.90 -12.65 -6.30
C ALA A 23 -79.79 -13.93 -5.47
N CYS A 24 -79.03 -13.88 -4.36
CA CYS A 24 -79.16 -14.86 -3.31
C CYS A 24 -80.64 -14.96 -2.96
N LYS A 25 -81.22 -16.15 -3.15
CA LYS A 25 -82.48 -16.50 -2.50
C LYS A 25 -82.32 -16.10 -1.03
N LYS A 26 -83.23 -15.25 -0.57
CA LYS A 26 -83.43 -15.00 0.85
C LYS A 26 -83.88 -16.33 1.42
N ASP A 27 -82.94 -17.13 1.91
CA ASP A 27 -83.27 -18.25 2.77
C ASP A 27 -84.07 -17.65 3.93
N SER A 28 -85.34 -18.04 3.98
CA SER A 28 -86.23 -17.73 5.08
C SER A 28 -85.49 -18.03 6.37
N ALA A 29 -85.49 -17.07 7.31
CA ALA A 29 -84.93 -17.29 8.64
C ALA A 29 -85.40 -18.66 9.16
N PRO A 30 -84.49 -19.52 9.66
CA PRO A 30 -84.91 -20.79 10.22
C PRO A 30 -86.00 -20.51 11.25
N ALA A 31 -87.08 -21.28 11.20
CA ALA A 31 -88.14 -21.20 12.19
C ALA A 31 -87.51 -21.21 13.59
N ASN A 32 -88.02 -20.36 14.49
CA ASN A 32 -87.58 -20.31 15.88
C ASN A 32 -87.98 -21.62 16.59
N ASP A 33 -87.15 -22.64 16.42
CA ASP A 33 -87.29 -24.00 16.96
C ASP A 33 -87.01 -24.10 18.46
N GLY A 34 -86.83 -22.94 19.12
CA GLY A 34 -86.51 -22.83 20.54
C GLY A 34 -85.02 -23.03 20.85
N MET A 35 -84.19 -23.36 19.86
CA MET A 35 -82.74 -23.57 20.03
C MET A 35 -81.97 -22.25 19.95
N THR A 36 -80.86 -22.14 20.68
CA THR A 36 -79.95 -21.00 20.55
C THR A 36 -79.31 -20.97 19.15
N GLN A 37 -79.28 -19.80 18.52
CA GLN A 37 -78.67 -19.59 17.21
C GLN A 37 -77.78 -18.35 17.23
N LEU A 38 -76.55 -18.48 16.71
CA LEU A 38 -75.63 -17.35 16.47
C LEU A 38 -75.69 -16.97 14.99
N LEU A 39 -76.13 -15.76 14.69
CA LEU A 39 -76.22 -15.24 13.32
C LEU A 39 -75.00 -14.41 12.94
N SER A 40 -74.51 -13.56 13.86
CA SER A 40 -73.31 -12.76 13.66
C SER A 40 -72.72 -12.29 14.99
N PHE A 41 -71.45 -11.89 14.98
CA PHE A 41 -70.80 -11.25 16.12
C PHE A 41 -69.77 -10.23 15.64
N GLY A 42 -69.49 -9.21 16.45
CA GLY A 42 -68.51 -8.17 16.11
C GLY A 42 -68.48 -6.99 17.10
N PRO A 43 -67.68 -5.95 16.81
CA PRO A 43 -66.88 -5.77 15.59
C PRO A 43 -65.69 -6.74 15.49
N THR A 44 -65.30 -7.07 14.27
CA THR A 44 -64.01 -7.74 13.99
C THR A 44 -62.86 -6.77 14.27
N GLY A 45 -61.78 -7.22 14.89
CA GLY A 45 -60.67 -6.34 15.31
C GLY A 45 -60.88 -5.59 16.61
N ALA A 46 -61.86 -6.02 17.43
CA ALA A 46 -61.98 -5.57 18.81
C ALA A 46 -60.67 -5.85 19.58
N ASN A 47 -60.23 -4.90 20.39
CA ASN A 47 -59.10 -5.09 21.28
C ASN A 47 -59.56 -5.79 22.57
N PRO A 48 -58.66 -6.46 23.30
CA PRO A 48 -58.90 -6.84 24.69
C PRO A 48 -59.48 -5.69 25.53
N GLY A 49 -60.55 -5.96 26.26
CA GLY A 49 -61.29 -4.95 27.03
C GLY A 49 -62.40 -4.24 26.27
N ASP A 50 -62.47 -4.34 24.94
CA ASP A 50 -63.59 -3.82 24.16
C ASP A 50 -64.85 -4.67 24.38
N THR A 51 -66.02 -4.06 24.24
CA THR A 51 -67.29 -4.78 24.27
C THR A 51 -67.66 -5.25 22.86
N ILE A 52 -67.87 -6.55 22.69
CA ILE A 52 -68.39 -7.14 21.45
C ILE A 52 -69.86 -7.53 21.61
N ARG A 53 -70.58 -7.53 20.49
CA ARG A 53 -71.99 -7.90 20.37
C ARG A 53 -72.12 -9.22 19.63
N PHE A 54 -72.84 -10.17 20.21
CA PHE A 54 -73.37 -11.36 19.55
C PHE A 54 -74.83 -11.13 19.20
N PHE A 55 -75.23 -11.43 17.97
CA PHE A 55 -76.59 -11.28 17.47
C PHE A 55 -77.14 -12.64 17.02
N GLY A 56 -78.38 -12.95 17.42
CA GLY A 56 -78.91 -14.30 17.28
C GLY A 56 -80.36 -14.46 17.71
N ASN A 57 -80.75 -15.70 17.99
CA ASN A 57 -82.05 -16.08 18.53
C ASN A 57 -81.88 -16.93 19.80
N ASN A 58 -82.80 -16.79 20.75
CA ASN A 58 -82.78 -17.49 22.05
C ASN A 58 -81.45 -17.33 22.81
N LEU A 59 -80.86 -16.13 22.72
CA LEU A 59 -79.56 -15.83 23.35
C LEU A 59 -79.65 -15.65 24.87
N GLU A 60 -80.85 -15.46 25.43
CA GLU A 60 -81.08 -15.42 26.88
C GLU A 60 -80.77 -16.75 27.57
N LYS A 61 -80.68 -17.85 26.80
CA LYS A 61 -80.36 -19.20 27.27
C LYS A 61 -78.85 -19.48 27.35
N VAL A 62 -78.01 -18.59 26.84
CA VAL A 62 -76.55 -18.71 26.89
C VAL A 62 -76.05 -18.47 28.31
N THR A 63 -75.28 -19.42 28.83
CA THR A 63 -74.74 -19.40 30.20
C THR A 63 -73.25 -19.08 30.24
N GLU A 64 -72.53 -19.27 29.15
CA GLU A 64 -71.10 -18.98 29.03
C GLU A 64 -70.74 -18.70 27.56
N ILE A 65 -69.80 -17.79 27.35
CA ILE A 65 -69.12 -17.60 26.06
C ILE A 65 -67.68 -18.07 26.24
N ASP A 66 -67.32 -19.08 25.47
CA ASP A 66 -66.00 -19.70 25.43
C ASP A 66 -65.24 -19.10 24.23
N PHE A 67 -64.30 -18.20 24.51
CA PHE A 67 -63.29 -17.74 23.57
C PHE A 67 -62.09 -18.69 23.60
N GLU A 68 -61.25 -18.67 22.55
CA GLU A 68 -59.98 -19.39 22.62
C GLU A 68 -59.16 -18.88 23.80
N ASN A 69 -58.77 -19.78 24.71
CA ASN A 69 -58.02 -19.51 25.94
C ASN A 69 -58.71 -18.57 26.97
N ALA A 70 -60.00 -18.24 26.83
CA ALA A 70 -60.71 -17.43 27.82
C ALA A 70 -62.22 -17.71 27.88
N LYS A 71 -62.80 -17.71 29.08
CA LYS A 71 -64.23 -17.98 29.29
C LYS A 71 -64.92 -16.84 30.03
N VAL A 72 -66.14 -16.53 29.60
CA VAL A 72 -66.97 -15.51 30.25
C VAL A 72 -68.32 -16.10 30.61
N ALA A 73 -68.59 -16.25 31.90
CA ALA A 73 -69.89 -16.68 32.40
C ALA A 73 -70.96 -15.58 32.22
N SER A 74 -72.24 -15.98 32.12
CA SER A 74 -73.34 -15.06 31.81
C SER A 74 -73.55 -13.93 32.82
N ASN A 75 -73.20 -14.16 34.09
CA ASN A 75 -73.21 -13.12 35.12
C ASN A 75 -72.14 -12.02 34.92
N LYS A 76 -71.22 -12.20 33.97
CA LYS A 76 -70.21 -11.21 33.54
C LYS A 76 -70.54 -10.59 32.18
N PHE A 77 -71.66 -10.95 31.54
CA PHE A 77 -72.11 -10.26 30.36
C PHE A 77 -72.52 -8.82 30.71
N VAL A 78 -72.17 -7.88 29.83
CA VAL A 78 -72.54 -6.46 29.98
C VAL A 78 -74.05 -6.31 29.83
N ARG A 79 -74.64 -7.05 28.89
CA ARG A 79 -76.08 -7.11 28.63
C ARG A 79 -76.43 -8.42 27.95
N GLN A 80 -77.58 -9.00 28.30
CA GLN A 80 -78.11 -10.20 27.65
C GLN A 80 -79.62 -10.04 27.42
N SER A 81 -80.06 -10.44 26.24
CA SER A 81 -81.46 -10.49 25.83
C SER A 81 -81.66 -11.68 24.89
N SER A 82 -82.87 -11.89 24.38
CA SER A 82 -83.14 -13.01 23.49
C SER A 82 -82.52 -12.90 22.10
N THR A 83 -82.13 -11.69 21.68
CA THR A 83 -81.53 -11.45 20.36
C THR A 83 -80.09 -10.97 20.42
N GLU A 84 -79.61 -10.55 21.59
CA GLU A 84 -78.30 -9.90 21.74
C GLU A 84 -77.59 -10.29 23.05
N ILE A 85 -76.27 -10.50 22.97
CA ILE A 85 -75.36 -10.52 24.12
C ILE A 85 -74.25 -9.50 23.89
N TYR A 86 -73.94 -8.71 24.91
CA TYR A 86 -72.78 -7.83 24.95
C TYR A 86 -71.81 -8.37 25.99
N VAL A 87 -70.56 -8.57 25.60
CA VAL A 87 -69.53 -9.12 26.48
C VAL A 87 -68.22 -8.39 26.26
N VAL A 88 -67.47 -8.17 27.34
CA VAL A 88 -66.12 -7.62 27.26
C VAL A 88 -65.16 -8.73 26.83
N VAL A 89 -64.33 -8.47 25.83
CA VAL A 89 -63.30 -9.41 25.37
C VAL A 89 -62.26 -9.61 26.48
N PRO A 90 -62.08 -10.83 27.01
CA PRO A 90 -61.04 -11.11 27.99
C PRO A 90 -59.63 -10.81 27.48
N VAL A 91 -58.72 -10.43 28.39
CA VAL A 91 -57.32 -10.16 28.03
C VAL A 91 -56.54 -11.40 27.58
N GLU A 92 -56.97 -12.58 28.03
CA GLU A 92 -56.35 -13.87 27.69
C GLU A 92 -56.84 -14.44 26.35
N THR A 93 -57.79 -13.77 25.67
CA THR A 93 -58.38 -14.28 24.44
C THR A 93 -57.33 -14.43 23.34
N GLU A 94 -57.31 -15.60 22.73
CA GLU A 94 -56.49 -15.93 21.57
C GLU A 94 -57.31 -15.95 20.27
N LYS A 95 -56.62 -16.06 19.14
CA LYS A 95 -57.27 -16.25 17.84
C LYS A 95 -57.91 -17.64 17.79
N GLY A 96 -59.22 -17.69 17.58
CA GLY A 96 -59.93 -18.97 17.45
C GLY A 96 -61.43 -18.81 17.32
N TYR A 97 -62.15 -19.92 17.39
CA TYR A 97 -63.61 -19.92 17.28
C TYR A 97 -64.25 -19.64 18.63
N VAL A 98 -65.35 -18.89 18.63
CA VAL A 98 -66.12 -18.60 19.84
C VAL A 98 -67.26 -19.61 19.97
N THR A 99 -67.48 -20.15 21.15
CA THR A 99 -68.58 -21.08 21.43
C THR A 99 -69.53 -20.49 22.47
N LEU A 100 -70.81 -20.34 22.12
CA LEU A 100 -71.87 -20.02 23.06
C LEU A 100 -72.34 -21.31 23.74
N LYS A 101 -72.12 -21.45 25.04
CA LYS A 101 -72.69 -22.54 25.85
C LYS A 101 -74.12 -22.19 26.22
N SER A 102 -75.08 -23.04 25.87
CA SER A 102 -76.51 -22.79 26.13
C SER A 102 -77.18 -24.04 26.68
N SER A 103 -78.25 -23.85 27.47
CA SER A 103 -79.09 -24.95 27.97
C SER A 103 -79.78 -25.75 26.87
N THR A 104 -79.84 -25.22 25.65
CA THR A 104 -80.38 -25.90 24.46
C THR A 104 -79.30 -26.51 23.56
N GLY A 105 -78.02 -26.47 23.97
CA GLY A 105 -76.89 -26.98 23.20
C GLY A 105 -75.92 -25.88 22.75
N ASP A 106 -74.66 -26.29 22.55
CA ASP A 106 -73.55 -25.37 22.25
C ASP A 106 -73.57 -24.89 20.80
N VAL A 107 -73.30 -23.60 20.59
CA VAL A 107 -73.23 -22.99 19.26
C VAL A 107 -71.81 -22.46 19.03
N LYS A 108 -71.06 -23.12 18.14
CA LYS A 108 -69.73 -22.67 17.70
C LYS A 108 -69.85 -21.69 16.54
N SER A 109 -69.04 -20.63 16.55
CA SER A 109 -68.98 -19.65 15.47
C SER A 109 -68.48 -20.28 14.17
N LYS A 110 -68.92 -19.74 13.02
CA LYS A 110 -68.45 -20.19 11.70
C LYS A 110 -67.18 -19.48 11.24
N THR A 111 -66.95 -18.27 11.75
CA THR A 111 -65.74 -17.48 11.52
C THR A 111 -64.90 -17.46 12.78
N GLU A 112 -63.59 -17.47 12.61
CA GLU A 112 -62.65 -17.23 13.72
C GLU A 112 -62.82 -15.81 14.22
N PHE A 113 -62.84 -15.66 15.53
CA PHE A 113 -62.65 -14.40 16.19
C PHE A 113 -61.16 -14.08 16.23
N ASN A 114 -60.84 -12.89 15.76
CA ASN A 114 -59.49 -12.34 15.76
C ASN A 114 -59.57 -10.94 16.36
N ILE A 115 -58.57 -10.59 17.16
CA ILE A 115 -58.58 -9.39 17.99
C ILE A 115 -57.45 -8.44 17.58
N GLY A 116 -57.65 -7.15 17.82
CA GLY A 116 -56.59 -6.16 17.70
C GLY A 116 -55.62 -6.33 18.87
N ILE A 117 -54.35 -6.59 18.57
CA ILE A 117 -53.30 -6.77 19.58
C ILE A 117 -52.22 -5.73 19.35
N ALA A 118 -51.73 -5.14 20.44
CA ALA A 118 -50.54 -4.31 20.45
C ALA A 118 -49.54 -4.93 21.42
N THR A 119 -48.62 -5.75 20.90
CA THR A 119 -47.56 -6.35 21.69
C THR A 119 -46.61 -5.26 22.21
N THR A 120 -46.27 -5.35 23.49
CA THR A 120 -45.33 -4.43 24.14
C THR A 120 -44.16 -5.21 24.73
N VAL A 121 -42.98 -4.59 24.74
CA VAL A 121 -41.80 -5.12 25.41
C VAL A 121 -41.43 -4.20 26.56
N THR A 122 -41.29 -4.77 27.76
CA THR A 122 -40.90 -4.05 28.98
C THR A 122 -39.42 -4.23 29.30
N SER A 123 -38.85 -5.41 29.06
CA SER A 123 -37.43 -5.68 29.30
C SER A 123 -36.96 -6.91 28.51
N ILE A 124 -35.66 -6.99 28.27
CA ILE A 124 -35.00 -8.17 27.73
C ILE A 124 -33.79 -8.57 28.59
N THR A 125 -33.32 -9.81 28.48
CA THR A 125 -31.97 -10.18 28.94
C THR A 125 -30.94 -9.25 28.27
N SER A 126 -30.10 -8.58 29.06
CA SER A 126 -29.17 -7.56 28.55
C SER A 126 -27.93 -8.14 27.86
N THR A 127 -27.49 -9.33 28.26
CA THR A 127 -26.27 -9.96 27.74
C THR A 127 -26.48 -11.46 27.63
N ALA A 128 -26.09 -12.03 26.49
CA ALA A 128 -26.18 -13.46 26.25
C ALA A 128 -25.09 -13.92 25.29
N ARG A 129 -24.64 -15.16 25.47
CA ARG A 129 -23.77 -15.82 24.49
C ARG A 129 -24.60 -16.28 23.28
N PRO A 130 -23.97 -16.43 22.10
CA PRO A 130 -24.59 -17.19 21.02
C PRO A 130 -25.00 -18.59 21.51
N GLY A 131 -26.21 -19.01 21.17
CA GLY A 131 -26.81 -20.27 21.61
C GLY A 131 -27.44 -20.26 23.01
N GLU A 132 -27.30 -19.20 23.80
CA GLU A 132 -28.04 -19.05 25.06
C GLU A 132 -29.49 -18.58 24.84
N ASN A 133 -30.30 -18.70 25.87
CA ASN A 133 -31.67 -18.22 25.87
C ASN A 133 -31.73 -16.76 26.30
N VAL A 134 -32.49 -15.95 25.57
CA VAL A 134 -32.86 -14.58 25.92
C VAL A 134 -34.34 -14.57 26.29
N THR A 135 -34.63 -14.00 27.46
CA THR A 135 -36.00 -13.80 27.94
C THR A 135 -36.44 -12.39 27.59
N ILE A 136 -37.59 -12.27 26.95
CA ILE A 136 -38.26 -11.03 26.61
C ILE A 136 -39.53 -10.97 27.47
N LYS A 137 -39.71 -9.89 28.23
CA LYS A 137 -40.90 -9.65 29.04
C LYS A 137 -41.73 -8.53 28.46
N GLY A 138 -43.04 -8.63 28.60
CA GLY A 138 -43.96 -7.74 27.91
C GLY A 138 -45.42 -8.07 28.12
N ASN A 139 -46.24 -7.66 27.16
CA ASN A 139 -47.65 -8.04 27.08
C ASN A 139 -48.00 -8.50 25.67
N TYR A 140 -48.90 -9.48 25.57
CA TYR A 140 -49.27 -10.15 24.32
C TYR A 140 -48.08 -10.77 23.56
N LEU A 141 -47.15 -11.37 24.29
CA LEU A 141 -45.99 -12.05 23.71
C LEU A 141 -46.33 -13.42 23.09
N ASN A 142 -47.47 -14.01 23.45
CA ASN A 142 -48.04 -15.20 22.80
C ASN A 142 -48.46 -14.96 21.35
N TRP A 143 -48.62 -13.71 20.94
CA TRP A 143 -48.95 -13.31 19.56
C TRP A 143 -47.73 -13.06 18.67
N VAL A 144 -46.52 -13.14 19.23
CA VAL A 144 -45.27 -12.98 18.48
C VAL A 144 -45.07 -14.16 17.55
N THR A 145 -44.74 -13.89 16.29
CA THR A 145 -44.52 -14.90 15.25
C THR A 145 -43.07 -14.99 14.82
N ALA A 146 -42.29 -13.93 15.01
CA ALA A 146 -40.86 -13.92 14.73
C ALA A 146 -40.11 -12.90 15.61
N VAL A 147 -38.88 -13.22 15.97
CA VAL A 147 -37.92 -12.30 16.58
C VAL A 147 -36.76 -12.10 15.59
N THR A 148 -36.56 -10.88 15.13
CA THR A 148 -35.43 -10.51 14.27
C THR A 148 -34.33 -9.91 15.12
N PHE A 149 -33.16 -10.55 15.13
CA PHE A 149 -31.93 -10.02 15.69
C PHE A 149 -31.28 -9.04 14.71
N THR A 150 -30.32 -8.27 15.23
CA THR A 150 -29.49 -7.39 14.41
C THR A 150 -28.84 -8.15 13.24
N ASP A 151 -28.70 -7.47 12.10
CA ASP A 151 -28.27 -8.04 10.81
C ASP A 151 -29.28 -9.02 10.16
N GLY A 152 -30.56 -8.94 10.56
CA GLY A 152 -31.67 -9.61 9.88
C GLY A 152 -31.79 -11.10 10.17
N LYS A 153 -31.19 -11.60 11.27
CA LYS A 153 -31.31 -13.01 11.67
C LYS A 153 -32.67 -13.24 12.31
N VAL A 154 -33.52 -14.05 11.68
CA VAL A 154 -34.90 -14.26 12.12
C VAL A 154 -35.02 -15.60 12.86
N ALA A 155 -35.56 -15.55 14.08
CA ALA A 155 -35.96 -16.71 14.86
C ALA A 155 -37.49 -16.84 14.84
N THR A 156 -37.98 -17.97 14.35
CA THR A 156 -39.42 -18.33 14.33
C THR A 156 -39.75 -19.50 15.25
N GLN A 157 -38.74 -20.07 15.90
CA GLN A 157 -38.89 -21.12 16.91
C GLN A 157 -38.52 -20.53 18.27
N PHE A 158 -39.43 -20.71 19.23
CA PHE A 158 -39.28 -20.20 20.59
C PHE A 158 -39.13 -21.36 21.57
N VAL A 159 -38.34 -21.14 22.61
CA VAL A 159 -38.13 -22.12 23.69
C VAL A 159 -39.39 -22.20 24.55
N SER A 160 -39.99 -21.05 24.85
CA SER A 160 -41.29 -20.93 25.49
C SER A 160 -41.95 -19.62 25.09
N GLN A 161 -43.27 -19.59 25.14
CA GLN A 161 -44.06 -18.44 24.75
C GLN A 161 -45.33 -18.41 25.60
N SER A 162 -45.64 -17.25 26.17
CA SER A 162 -46.80 -16.98 27.03
C SER A 162 -47.26 -15.53 26.84
N LEU A 163 -48.36 -15.14 27.48
CA LEU A 163 -48.88 -13.76 27.38
C LEU A 163 -47.81 -12.71 27.74
N ASN A 164 -47.03 -12.94 28.80
CA ASN A 164 -46.12 -11.93 29.36
C ASN A 164 -44.63 -12.24 29.20
N GLU A 165 -44.29 -13.43 28.71
CA GLU A 165 -42.91 -13.87 28.56
C GLU A 165 -42.70 -14.67 27.27
N LEU A 166 -41.62 -14.35 26.56
CA LEU A 166 -41.13 -15.06 25.38
C LEU A 166 -39.66 -15.40 25.59
N VAL A 167 -39.29 -16.67 25.37
CA VAL A 167 -37.90 -17.13 25.44
C VAL A 167 -37.46 -17.59 24.07
N VAL A 168 -36.39 -16.97 23.56
CA VAL A 168 -35.82 -17.26 22.24
C VAL A 168 -34.34 -17.58 22.37
N LYS A 169 -33.84 -18.49 21.55
CA LYS A 169 -32.41 -18.84 21.51
C LYS A 169 -31.67 -17.84 20.63
N VAL A 170 -30.52 -17.35 21.09
CA VAL A 170 -29.66 -16.44 20.31
C VAL A 170 -29.01 -17.21 19.15
N PRO A 171 -29.20 -16.78 17.88
CA PRO A 171 -28.51 -17.38 16.75
C PRO A 171 -26.97 -17.31 16.90
N ASP A 172 -26.27 -18.34 16.39
CA ASP A 172 -24.80 -18.43 16.51
C ASP A 172 -24.07 -17.22 15.89
N ASP A 173 -24.64 -16.62 14.85
CA ASP A 173 -24.09 -15.49 14.12
C ASP A 173 -24.77 -14.14 14.45
N ALA A 174 -25.55 -14.09 15.55
CA ALA A 174 -26.18 -12.86 15.99
C ALA A 174 -25.15 -11.79 16.39
N GLN A 175 -25.50 -10.53 16.16
CA GLN A 175 -24.72 -9.37 16.59
C GLN A 175 -25.43 -8.59 17.70
N THR A 176 -24.66 -7.78 18.43
CA THR A 176 -25.19 -6.87 19.44
C THR A 176 -26.13 -5.84 18.80
N GLY A 177 -27.30 -5.66 19.39
CA GLY A 177 -28.26 -4.63 19.00
C GLY A 177 -29.67 -4.90 19.52
N THR A 178 -30.65 -4.13 19.04
CA THR A 178 -32.06 -4.28 19.39
C THR A 178 -32.68 -5.52 18.72
N LEU A 179 -33.81 -5.97 19.26
CA LEU A 179 -34.62 -7.04 18.67
C LEU A 179 -35.90 -6.45 18.10
N VAL A 180 -36.36 -6.98 16.96
CA VAL A 180 -37.64 -6.60 16.34
C VAL A 180 -38.58 -7.80 16.39
N LEU A 181 -39.67 -7.66 17.14
CA LEU A 181 -40.68 -8.71 17.29
C LEU A 181 -41.80 -8.45 16.28
N ALA A 182 -41.98 -9.36 15.34
CA ALA A 182 -43.18 -9.39 14.49
C ALA A 182 -44.29 -10.12 15.25
N TYR A 183 -45.48 -9.55 15.28
CA TYR A 183 -46.64 -10.15 15.93
C TYR A 183 -47.89 -10.04 15.06
N GLY A 184 -48.80 -10.99 15.27
CA GLY A 184 -50.06 -11.09 14.56
C GLY A 184 -51.26 -10.66 15.41
N GLY A 185 -52.41 -10.60 14.76
CA GLY A 185 -53.70 -10.19 15.30
C GLY A 185 -54.64 -10.01 14.13
N THR A 186 -55.57 -9.07 14.24
CA THR A 186 -56.35 -8.61 13.08
C THR A 186 -55.45 -8.00 12.01
N ASP A 187 -54.46 -7.20 12.43
CA ASP A 187 -53.40 -6.67 11.58
C ASP A 187 -52.03 -7.23 12.01
N SER A 188 -51.08 -7.29 11.09
CA SER A 188 -49.68 -7.61 11.41
C SER A 188 -48.89 -6.34 11.71
N SER A 189 -48.04 -6.38 12.71
CA SER A 189 -47.21 -5.24 13.10
C SER A 189 -45.89 -5.71 13.73
N PHE A 190 -45.04 -4.77 14.12
CA PHE A 190 -43.77 -5.03 14.78
C PHE A 190 -43.55 -4.10 15.97
N VAL A 191 -42.80 -4.58 16.96
CA VAL A 191 -42.30 -3.80 18.08
C VAL A 191 -40.80 -3.99 18.22
N GLU A 192 -40.06 -2.89 18.31
CA GLU A 192 -38.62 -2.91 18.56
C GLU A 192 -38.34 -2.77 20.05
N THR A 193 -37.37 -3.51 20.56
CA THR A 193 -36.93 -3.40 21.95
C THR A 193 -36.24 -2.06 22.18
N LYS A 194 -36.51 -1.42 23.33
CA LYS A 194 -35.79 -0.20 23.73
C LYS A 194 -34.36 -0.52 24.17
N ASP A 195 -34.20 -1.64 24.87
CA ASP A 195 -32.91 -2.12 25.35
C ASP A 195 -32.17 -2.87 24.24
N THR A 196 -30.84 -2.82 24.32
CA THR A 196 -29.92 -3.53 23.43
C THR A 196 -29.54 -4.88 24.05
N LEU A 197 -29.62 -5.95 23.26
CA LEU A 197 -29.01 -7.23 23.59
C LEU A 197 -27.52 -7.17 23.25
N HIS A 198 -26.66 -7.32 24.26
CA HIS A 198 -25.22 -7.46 24.08
C HIS A 198 -24.85 -8.93 23.86
N VAL A 199 -24.48 -9.27 22.62
CA VAL A 199 -23.99 -10.61 22.29
C VAL A 199 -22.51 -10.71 22.66
N THR A 200 -22.18 -11.67 23.52
CA THR A 200 -20.82 -11.87 24.02
C THR A 200 -19.86 -12.22 22.89
N LEU A 201 -18.68 -11.61 22.89
CA LEU A 201 -17.58 -11.84 21.93
C LEU A 201 -16.34 -12.40 22.64
N PRO A 202 -15.50 -13.18 21.95
CA PRO A 202 -14.24 -13.65 22.52
C PRO A 202 -13.31 -12.47 22.83
N MET A 203 -12.54 -12.56 23.90
CA MET A 203 -11.56 -11.53 24.28
C MET A 203 -10.24 -12.18 24.72
N ALA A 204 -9.14 -11.85 24.04
CA ALA A 204 -7.80 -12.27 24.44
C ALA A 204 -7.19 -11.26 25.43
N THR A 205 -6.87 -11.73 26.64
CA THR A 205 -6.25 -10.92 27.71
C THR A 205 -4.75 -11.16 27.83
N GLY A 206 -4.24 -12.29 27.35
CA GLY A 206 -2.82 -12.62 27.44
C GLY A 206 -2.37 -13.73 26.48
N PHE A 207 -1.04 -13.87 26.36
CA PHE A 207 -0.39 -14.90 25.56
C PHE A 207 0.66 -15.63 26.42
N ALA A 208 0.75 -16.95 26.28
CA ALA A 208 1.74 -17.76 26.97
C ALA A 208 2.30 -18.85 26.03
N PRO A 209 3.63 -18.91 25.81
CA PRO A 209 4.63 -17.91 26.23
C PRO A 209 4.47 -16.57 25.49
N ASN A 210 5.00 -15.49 26.08
CA ASN A 210 5.11 -14.16 25.46
C ASN A 210 6.37 -13.48 26.05
N PRO A 211 7.47 -13.33 25.29
CA PRO A 211 7.59 -13.49 23.84
C PRO A 211 7.64 -14.96 23.37
N ILE A 212 7.39 -15.20 22.08
CA ILE A 212 7.35 -16.54 21.47
C ILE A 212 8.13 -16.62 20.14
N LYS A 213 8.66 -17.81 19.82
CA LYS A 213 9.27 -18.14 18.52
C LYS A 213 8.20 -18.46 17.47
N HIS A 214 8.48 -18.20 16.19
CA HIS A 214 7.64 -18.70 15.08
C HIS A 214 7.49 -20.23 15.12
N GLN A 215 6.41 -20.75 14.53
CA GLN A 215 6.05 -22.18 14.47
C GLN A 215 5.81 -22.86 15.83
N SER A 216 5.93 -22.14 16.94
CA SER A 216 5.61 -22.66 18.26
C SER A 216 4.12 -22.45 18.57
N ASN A 217 3.57 -23.28 19.45
CA ASN A 217 2.20 -23.11 19.91
C ASN A 217 2.14 -21.98 20.96
N VAL A 218 1.31 -20.98 20.71
CA VAL A 218 0.95 -19.97 21.70
C VAL A 218 -0.40 -20.34 22.33
N THR A 219 -0.48 -20.23 23.65
CA THR A 219 -1.73 -20.27 24.39
C THR A 219 -2.26 -18.85 24.51
N ILE A 220 -3.38 -18.58 23.85
CA ILE A 220 -4.16 -17.35 24.01
C ILE A 220 -5.04 -17.55 25.24
N LYS A 221 -4.87 -16.70 26.25
CA LYS A 221 -5.70 -16.67 27.47
C LYS A 221 -6.73 -15.58 27.37
N GLY A 222 -7.92 -15.81 27.91
CA GLY A 222 -9.01 -14.87 27.72
C GLY A 222 -10.36 -15.32 28.28
N THR A 223 -11.41 -14.70 27.77
CA THR A 223 -12.80 -15.09 28.00
C THR A 223 -13.48 -15.44 26.68
N ASP A 224 -14.42 -16.37 26.75
CA ASP A 224 -15.32 -16.75 25.66
C ASP A 224 -14.58 -17.17 24.38
N LEU A 225 -13.35 -17.67 24.52
CA LEU A 225 -12.48 -18.03 23.40
C LEU A 225 -13.02 -19.20 22.58
N ASP A 226 -13.92 -20.00 23.15
CA ASP A 226 -14.69 -21.04 22.48
C ASP A 226 -15.62 -20.50 21.39
N LEU A 227 -15.90 -19.19 21.38
CA LEU A 227 -16.66 -18.51 20.32
C LEU A 227 -15.79 -18.16 19.09
N THR A 228 -14.46 -18.17 19.21
CA THR A 228 -13.53 -17.76 18.14
C THR A 228 -13.60 -18.71 16.94
N LYS A 229 -13.96 -18.23 15.75
CA LYS A 229 -13.91 -19.02 14.51
C LYS A 229 -12.63 -18.79 13.71
N LYS A 230 -12.01 -17.61 13.84
CA LYS A 230 -10.77 -17.27 13.16
C LYS A 230 -9.84 -16.45 14.04
N VAL A 231 -8.53 -16.65 13.87
CA VAL A 231 -7.48 -15.86 14.53
C VAL A 231 -6.64 -15.15 13.47
N TYR A 232 -6.45 -13.85 13.63
CA TYR A 232 -5.63 -13.00 12.77
C TYR A 232 -4.38 -12.55 13.52
N PHE A 233 -3.22 -13.01 13.08
CA PHE A 233 -1.93 -12.56 13.59
C PHE A 233 -1.42 -11.38 12.78
N ASN A 234 -0.73 -10.43 13.43
CA ASN A 234 -0.11 -9.30 12.73
C ASN A 234 0.92 -9.81 11.70
N GLY A 235 0.97 -9.21 10.51
CA GLY A 235 1.84 -9.63 9.41
C GLY A 235 1.46 -10.94 8.69
N VAL A 236 0.36 -11.61 9.09
CA VAL A 236 -0.13 -12.84 8.44
C VAL A 236 -1.33 -12.52 7.55
N PRO A 237 -1.27 -12.79 6.22
CA PRO A 237 -2.33 -12.38 5.28
C PRO A 237 -3.63 -13.17 5.46
N ASN A 238 -3.54 -14.43 5.86
CA ASN A 238 -4.68 -15.33 5.99
C ASN A 238 -4.99 -15.62 7.46
N ALA A 239 -6.28 -15.70 7.76
CA ALA A 239 -6.75 -16.09 9.07
C ALA A 239 -6.43 -17.56 9.39
N ILE A 240 -6.20 -17.85 10.66
CA ILE A 240 -6.04 -19.21 11.16
C ILE A 240 -7.41 -19.74 11.58
N THR A 241 -7.81 -20.87 11.00
CA THR A 241 -9.08 -21.57 11.28
C THR A 241 -8.88 -22.92 11.99
N ASN A 242 -7.65 -23.46 11.97
CA ASN A 242 -7.30 -24.71 12.61
C ASN A 242 -6.59 -24.42 13.93
N PHE A 243 -7.19 -24.87 15.03
CA PHE A 243 -6.67 -24.67 16.38
C PHE A 243 -6.20 -25.99 16.96
N VAL A 244 -5.17 -25.93 17.81
CA VAL A 244 -4.62 -27.12 18.49
C VAL A 244 -5.58 -27.58 19.58
N SER A 245 -6.10 -26.63 20.37
CA SER A 245 -7.15 -26.87 21.35
C SER A 245 -7.93 -25.57 21.57
N LYS A 246 -9.15 -25.70 22.07
CA LYS A 246 -10.06 -24.58 22.26
C LYS A 246 -11.01 -24.84 23.43
N THR A 247 -11.04 -23.91 24.36
CA THR A 247 -11.95 -23.84 25.51
C THR A 247 -12.42 -22.40 25.68
N ALA A 248 -13.31 -22.13 26.64
CA ALA A 248 -13.76 -20.76 26.89
C ALA A 248 -12.64 -19.84 27.42
N THR A 249 -11.64 -20.39 28.11
CA THR A 249 -10.59 -19.59 28.77
C THR A 249 -9.23 -19.68 28.08
N GLU A 250 -8.99 -20.73 27.29
CA GLU A 250 -7.74 -20.97 26.59
C GLU A 250 -7.97 -21.43 25.14
N LEU A 251 -7.21 -20.83 24.22
CA LEU A 251 -7.17 -21.17 22.80
C LEU A 251 -5.71 -21.36 22.38
N VAL A 252 -5.34 -22.58 21.97
CA VAL A 252 -3.96 -22.88 21.56
C VAL A 252 -3.86 -22.86 20.04
N VAL A 253 -2.95 -22.03 19.52
CA VAL A 253 -2.76 -21.81 18.08
C VAL A 253 -1.28 -21.88 17.75
N LYS A 254 -0.95 -22.48 16.61
CA LYS A 254 0.43 -22.47 16.11
C LYS A 254 0.74 -21.12 15.46
N VAL A 255 1.78 -20.44 15.92
CA VAL A 255 2.18 -19.12 15.41
C VAL A 255 2.76 -19.23 13.99
N PRO A 256 2.18 -18.58 12.97
CA PRO A 256 2.69 -18.62 11.59
C PRO A 256 4.07 -17.98 11.41
N ASP A 257 4.79 -18.36 10.35
CA ASP A 257 6.18 -17.92 10.07
C ASP A 257 6.33 -16.43 9.78
N SER A 258 5.29 -15.77 9.27
CA SER A 258 5.30 -14.33 8.97
C SER A 258 4.71 -13.48 10.09
N THR A 259 4.47 -14.05 11.27
CA THR A 259 3.89 -13.29 12.38
C THR A 259 4.86 -12.22 12.83
N GLU A 260 4.40 -10.98 12.84
CA GLU A 260 5.09 -9.82 13.41
C GLU A 260 4.59 -9.54 14.82
N THR A 261 5.38 -8.83 15.61
CA THR A 261 4.93 -8.34 16.93
C THR A 261 3.70 -7.45 16.74
N GLY A 262 2.68 -7.62 17.59
CA GLY A 262 1.50 -6.76 17.60
C GLY A 262 0.25 -7.43 18.15
N LYS A 263 -0.90 -6.78 17.95
CA LYS A 263 -2.21 -7.31 18.36
C LYS A 263 -2.62 -8.53 17.56
N VAL A 264 -3.37 -9.42 18.21
CA VAL A 264 -4.05 -10.55 17.58
C VAL A 264 -5.55 -10.27 17.59
N MET A 265 -6.25 -10.52 16.48
CA MET A 265 -7.71 -10.37 16.42
C MET A 265 -8.40 -11.73 16.39
N LEU A 266 -9.51 -11.84 17.12
CA LEU A 266 -10.36 -13.02 17.18
C LEU A 266 -11.69 -12.70 16.49
N GLU A 267 -12.12 -13.50 15.53
CA GLU A 267 -13.42 -13.32 14.85
C GLU A 267 -14.42 -14.37 15.34
N ALA A 268 -15.60 -13.93 15.77
CA ALA A 268 -16.71 -14.81 16.14
C ALA A 268 -17.52 -15.29 14.92
N ALA A 269 -18.47 -16.19 15.10
CA ALA A 269 -19.34 -16.67 14.01
C ALA A 269 -20.19 -15.55 13.37
N SER A 270 -20.47 -14.48 14.12
CA SER A 270 -21.15 -13.27 13.64
C SER A 270 -20.30 -12.41 12.70
N GLY A 271 -19.02 -12.75 12.49
CA GLY A 271 -18.06 -11.97 11.69
C GLY A 271 -17.47 -10.77 12.43
N VAL A 272 -17.92 -10.49 13.66
CA VAL A 272 -17.36 -9.41 14.49
C VAL A 272 -15.99 -9.81 15.02
N LYS A 273 -15.05 -8.86 14.98
CA LYS A 273 -13.66 -9.06 15.42
C LYS A 273 -13.38 -8.34 16.73
N SER A 274 -12.76 -9.05 17.67
CA SER A 274 -12.22 -8.52 18.92
C SER A 274 -10.70 -8.47 18.87
N THR A 275 -10.12 -7.32 19.24
CA THR A 275 -8.67 -7.15 19.32
C THR A 275 -8.16 -7.53 20.70
N SER A 276 -7.03 -8.23 20.78
CA SER A 276 -6.38 -8.59 22.05
C SER A 276 -6.03 -7.36 22.89
N GLN A 277 -6.05 -7.50 24.22
CA GLN A 277 -5.69 -6.40 25.13
C GLN A 277 -4.18 -6.12 25.13
N VAL A 278 -3.36 -7.16 24.98
CA VAL A 278 -1.89 -7.07 24.93
C VAL A 278 -1.35 -7.42 23.55
N ASP A 279 -0.09 -7.09 23.29
CA ASP A 279 0.62 -7.46 22.07
C ASP A 279 1.25 -8.84 22.24
N LEU A 280 1.19 -9.65 21.18
CA LEU A 280 2.02 -10.83 21.05
C LEU A 280 3.41 -10.37 20.61
N GLN A 281 4.43 -10.69 21.41
CA GLN A 281 5.82 -10.38 21.14
C GLN A 281 6.51 -11.56 20.46
N ILE A 282 7.22 -11.29 19.38
CA ILE A 282 7.96 -12.29 18.61
C ILE A 282 9.45 -12.19 18.93
N ILE A 283 10.06 -13.34 19.22
CA ILE A 283 11.51 -13.43 19.44
C ILE A 283 12.21 -13.36 18.10
N LEU A 284 13.00 -12.30 17.89
CA LEU A 284 13.85 -12.12 16.71
C LEU A 284 15.35 -12.19 17.08
N PRO A 285 16.21 -12.53 16.11
CA PRO A 285 17.66 -12.41 16.26
C PRO A 285 18.07 -10.96 16.57
N VAL A 286 19.07 -10.80 17.45
CA VAL A 286 19.66 -9.48 17.74
C VAL A 286 21.17 -9.59 17.56
N VAL A 287 21.74 -8.66 16.78
CA VAL A 287 23.18 -8.56 16.55
C VAL A 287 23.79 -7.58 17.55
N THR A 288 24.82 -8.02 18.27
CA THR A 288 25.55 -7.20 19.25
C THR A 288 27.00 -6.92 18.84
N ALA A 289 27.61 -7.78 18.03
CA ALA A 289 28.96 -7.55 17.49
C ALA A 289 29.18 -8.23 16.13
N LEU A 290 30.10 -7.65 15.35
CA LEU A 290 30.58 -8.13 14.06
C LEU A 290 32.10 -8.21 14.11
N ALA A 291 32.68 -9.39 13.86
CA ALA A 291 34.12 -9.59 13.92
C ALA A 291 34.63 -10.58 12.84
N PRO A 292 35.70 -10.25 12.11
CA PRO A 292 36.37 -8.95 12.08
C PRO A 292 35.48 -7.85 11.47
N ASN A 293 35.72 -6.60 11.85
CA ASN A 293 35.09 -5.42 11.26
C ASN A 293 36.12 -4.27 11.34
N PRO A 294 36.80 -3.89 10.24
CA PRO A 294 36.47 -4.19 8.85
C PRO A 294 36.83 -5.61 8.38
N ILE A 295 36.22 -6.07 7.27
CA ILE A 295 36.40 -7.42 6.70
C ILE A 295 36.53 -7.42 5.16
N LYS A 296 37.24 -8.41 4.59
CA LYS A 296 37.33 -8.64 3.13
C LYS A 296 36.16 -9.49 2.62
N HIS A 297 35.73 -9.31 1.36
CA HIS A 297 34.79 -10.23 0.72
C HIS A 297 35.31 -11.67 0.74
N GLN A 298 34.40 -12.65 0.69
CA GLN A 298 34.72 -14.07 0.67
C GLN A 298 35.48 -14.59 1.90
N THR A 299 35.48 -13.85 3.01
CA THR A 299 36.03 -14.29 4.30
C THR A 299 34.92 -14.49 5.33
N ASN A 300 35.21 -15.23 6.40
CA ASN A 300 34.22 -15.56 7.43
C ASN A 300 34.02 -14.38 8.39
N LEU A 301 32.79 -13.89 8.45
CA LEU A 301 32.30 -12.94 9.44
C LEU A 301 31.65 -13.70 10.60
N THR A 302 32.10 -13.43 11.81
CA THR A 302 31.44 -13.86 13.05
C THR A 302 30.46 -12.79 13.49
N ILE A 303 29.19 -13.16 13.57
CA ILE A 303 28.09 -12.35 14.09
C ILE A 303 27.80 -12.87 15.50
N THR A 304 27.95 -12.01 16.51
CA THR A 304 27.61 -12.33 17.91
C THR A 304 26.30 -11.63 18.29
N GLY A 305 25.50 -12.28 19.12
CA GLY A 305 24.15 -11.81 19.38
C GLY A 305 23.33 -12.70 20.30
N THR A 306 22.00 -12.59 20.18
CA THR A 306 21.02 -13.47 20.84
C THR A 306 20.02 -13.99 19.82
N ASN A 307 19.49 -15.20 20.06
CA ASN A 307 18.52 -15.88 19.20
C ASN A 307 18.99 -16.05 17.74
N LEU A 308 20.30 -16.12 17.50
CA LEU A 308 20.87 -16.26 16.16
C LEU A 308 20.61 -17.66 15.56
N ASP A 309 20.21 -18.64 16.38
CA ASP A 309 19.71 -19.96 15.95
C ASP A 309 18.42 -19.86 15.13
N LEU A 310 17.68 -18.75 15.25
CA LEU A 310 16.43 -18.52 14.52
C LEU A 310 16.65 -17.97 13.11
N THR A 311 17.85 -17.46 12.81
CA THR A 311 18.16 -16.87 11.51
C THR A 311 18.08 -17.93 10.40
N LYS A 312 17.26 -17.68 9.38
CA LYS A 312 17.17 -18.50 8.15
C LYS A 312 17.91 -17.85 6.98
N LYS A 313 18.03 -16.51 6.97
CA LYS A 313 18.74 -15.76 5.93
C LYS A 313 19.51 -14.57 6.48
N VAL A 314 20.64 -14.25 5.85
CA VAL A 314 21.44 -13.03 6.13
C VAL A 314 21.55 -12.20 4.86
N TYR A 315 21.15 -10.94 4.94
CA TYR A 315 21.25 -9.95 3.87
C TYR A 315 22.38 -8.98 4.17
N PHE A 316 23.24 -8.76 3.17
CA PHE A 316 24.30 -7.75 3.20
C PHE A 316 23.91 -6.58 2.30
N THR A 317 24.21 -5.35 2.70
CA THR A 317 24.04 -4.18 1.84
C THR A 317 24.79 -4.38 0.52
N GLY A 318 24.16 -4.08 -0.61
CA GLY A 318 24.74 -4.19 -1.95
C GLY A 318 24.81 -5.60 -2.54
N ALA A 319 24.67 -6.67 -1.73
CA ALA A 319 24.64 -8.03 -2.23
C ALA A 319 23.24 -8.37 -2.82
N PRO A 320 23.15 -9.00 -4.00
CA PRO A 320 21.87 -9.29 -4.65
C PRO A 320 21.09 -10.40 -3.93
N ASP A 321 21.79 -11.40 -3.42
CA ASP A 321 21.20 -12.59 -2.82
C ASP A 321 21.46 -12.67 -1.32
N ALA A 322 20.50 -13.24 -0.59
CA ALA A 322 20.66 -13.55 0.81
C ALA A 322 21.52 -14.81 1.00
N ILE A 323 22.32 -14.83 2.06
CA ILE A 323 23.03 -16.03 2.49
C ILE A 323 22.04 -16.95 3.22
N THR A 324 21.92 -18.19 2.75
CA THR A 324 21.07 -19.25 3.35
C THR A 324 21.87 -20.43 3.89
N THR A 325 23.18 -20.46 3.63
CA THR A 325 24.11 -21.48 4.14
C THR A 325 25.13 -20.84 5.06
N PHE A 326 25.23 -21.36 6.27
CA PHE A 326 26.09 -20.80 7.32
C PHE A 326 27.25 -21.75 7.62
N VAL A 327 28.39 -21.17 8.01
CA VAL A 327 29.57 -21.95 8.41
C VAL A 327 29.31 -22.62 9.75
N SER A 328 28.70 -21.89 10.69
CA SER A 328 28.20 -22.42 11.96
C SER A 328 27.08 -21.53 12.48
N GLN A 329 26.19 -22.10 13.30
CA GLN A 329 25.04 -21.39 13.87
C GLN A 329 24.73 -21.92 15.27
N SER A 330 24.55 -20.99 16.20
CA SER A 330 24.12 -21.22 17.58
C SER A 330 23.27 -20.04 18.05
N ALA A 331 22.67 -20.12 19.23
CA ALA A 331 21.86 -19.02 19.76
C ALA A 331 22.63 -17.69 19.95
N THR A 332 23.96 -17.76 20.18
CA THR A 332 24.79 -16.60 20.51
C THR A 332 25.83 -16.24 19.45
N GLN A 333 26.06 -17.11 18.47
CA GLN A 333 27.05 -16.91 17.41
C GLN A 333 26.58 -17.51 16.08
N LEU A 334 26.71 -16.73 15.01
CA LEU A 334 26.45 -17.11 13.63
C LEU A 334 27.67 -16.75 12.77
N VAL A 335 28.24 -17.72 12.07
CA VAL A 335 29.39 -17.48 11.17
C VAL A 335 28.94 -17.63 9.73
N VAL A 336 29.16 -16.58 8.94
CA VAL A 336 28.78 -16.53 7.52
C VAL A 336 29.96 -16.08 6.67
N LYS A 337 29.99 -16.49 5.40
CA LYS A 337 30.96 -15.98 4.44
C LYS A 337 30.42 -14.69 3.82
N VAL A 338 31.19 -13.59 3.87
CA VAL A 338 30.77 -12.31 3.26
C VAL A 338 30.63 -12.49 1.74
N PRO A 339 29.47 -12.24 1.13
CA PRO A 339 29.26 -12.45 -0.30
C PRO A 339 30.05 -11.44 -1.16
N ALA A 340 30.24 -11.77 -2.43
CA ALA A 340 30.64 -10.78 -3.43
C ALA A 340 29.53 -9.72 -3.61
N GLY A 341 29.91 -8.49 -3.95
CA GLY A 341 29.00 -7.36 -4.10
C GLY A 341 28.53 -6.73 -2.78
N ALA A 342 28.87 -7.31 -1.62
CA ALA A 342 28.65 -6.67 -0.33
C ALA A 342 29.32 -5.29 -0.29
N GLN A 343 28.67 -4.36 0.40
CA GLN A 343 29.10 -2.99 0.63
C GLN A 343 29.04 -2.65 2.12
N ASP A 344 29.60 -1.49 2.48
CA ASP A 344 29.45 -0.95 3.82
C ASP A 344 27.97 -0.74 4.16
N GLY A 345 27.56 -1.15 5.36
CA GLY A 345 26.20 -0.96 5.83
C GLY A 345 25.72 -2.03 6.81
N LYS A 346 24.46 -1.94 7.21
CA LYS A 346 23.85 -2.87 8.17
C LYS A 346 23.66 -4.25 7.55
N ILE A 347 23.85 -5.27 8.37
CA ILE A 347 23.39 -6.63 8.03
C ILE A 347 21.95 -6.81 8.50
N THR A 348 21.16 -7.57 7.75
CA THR A 348 19.78 -7.90 8.13
C THR A 348 19.60 -9.40 8.24
N LEU A 349 19.13 -9.86 9.39
CA LEU A 349 18.81 -11.26 9.68
C LEU A 349 17.32 -11.49 9.52
N GLU A 350 16.94 -12.58 8.87
CA GLU A 350 15.55 -13.01 8.72
C GLU A 350 15.29 -14.25 9.58
N ALA A 351 14.30 -14.20 10.45
CA ALA A 351 13.79 -15.34 11.21
C ALA A 351 12.31 -15.53 10.89
N GLY A 352 11.92 -16.76 10.52
CA GLY A 352 10.64 -16.98 9.84
C GLY A 352 10.63 -16.21 8.52
N SER A 353 9.69 -15.29 8.36
CA SER A 353 9.65 -14.31 7.26
C SER A 353 9.81 -12.86 7.73
N VAL A 354 10.28 -12.66 8.96
CA VAL A 354 10.42 -11.32 9.58
C VAL A 354 11.89 -10.95 9.67
N LYS A 355 12.20 -9.68 9.35
CA LYS A 355 13.57 -9.15 9.27
C LYS A 355 13.93 -8.31 10.48
N SER A 356 15.20 -8.39 10.88
CA SER A 356 15.82 -7.62 11.96
C SER A 356 17.20 -7.14 11.50
N SER A 357 17.50 -5.85 11.64
CA SER A 357 18.78 -5.28 11.19
C SER A 357 19.74 -5.06 12.36
N SER A 358 21.03 -5.20 12.11
CA SER A 358 22.07 -4.81 13.08
C SER A 358 21.99 -3.31 13.40
N SER A 359 22.34 -2.93 14.63
CA SER A 359 22.46 -1.52 15.02
C SER A 359 23.73 -0.88 14.44
N MET A 360 24.79 -1.68 14.27
CA MET A 360 26.08 -1.28 13.71
C MET A 360 26.21 -1.63 12.22
N ASP A 361 27.02 -0.84 11.51
CA ASP A 361 27.42 -1.14 10.14
C ASP A 361 28.56 -2.16 10.10
N LEU A 362 28.50 -3.08 9.14
CA LEU A 362 29.66 -3.79 8.65
C LEU A 362 30.46 -2.85 7.75
N LYS A 363 31.78 -2.80 7.95
CA LYS A 363 32.73 -2.10 7.10
C LYS A 363 33.54 -3.11 6.29
N LEU A 364 33.71 -2.83 5.01
CA LEU A 364 34.56 -3.63 4.16
C LEU A 364 35.95 -3.00 4.01
N VAL A 365 36.92 -3.87 3.77
CA VAL A 365 38.29 -3.46 3.49
C VAL A 365 38.36 -3.03 2.02
N TRP A 366 38.54 -1.73 1.79
CA TRP A 366 38.69 -1.14 0.46
C TRP A 366 40.17 -0.80 0.16
N PRO A 367 40.62 -0.89 -1.11
CA PRO A 367 41.91 -0.36 -1.52
C PRO A 367 41.94 1.18 -1.39
N VAL A 368 43.09 1.72 -1.00
CA VAL A 368 43.33 3.16 -0.94
C VAL A 368 44.63 3.43 -1.67
N ALA A 369 44.60 4.29 -2.70
CA ALA A 369 45.80 4.76 -3.38
C ALA A 369 46.18 6.15 -2.83
N THR A 370 47.32 6.22 -2.16
CA THR A 370 47.81 7.42 -1.49
C THR A 370 48.72 8.27 -2.35
N SER A 371 49.48 7.66 -3.27
CA SER A 371 50.39 8.39 -4.15
C SER A 371 50.58 7.73 -5.52
N LEU A 372 50.89 8.57 -6.50
CA LEU A 372 51.21 8.19 -7.88
C LEU A 372 52.64 8.66 -8.19
N SER A 373 53.52 7.77 -8.65
CA SER A 373 54.92 8.12 -8.94
C SER A 373 55.48 7.32 -10.13
N PRO A 374 56.19 7.97 -11.08
CA PRO A 374 56.35 9.42 -11.20
C PRO A 374 55.02 10.14 -11.47
N ASN A 375 54.92 11.41 -11.08
CA ASN A 375 53.75 12.25 -11.32
C ASN A 375 54.21 13.73 -11.41
N PRO A 376 54.39 14.31 -12.60
CA PRO A 376 53.90 13.84 -13.90
C PRO A 376 54.66 12.64 -14.50
N ILE A 377 53.98 11.88 -15.38
CA ILE A 377 54.50 10.66 -16.02
C ILE A 377 54.40 10.69 -17.55
N ASP A 378 55.38 10.13 -18.24
CA ASP A 378 55.32 9.90 -19.69
C ASP A 378 54.43 8.70 -20.03
N PRO A 379 53.52 8.79 -21.01
CA PRO A 379 52.76 7.62 -21.48
C PRO A 379 53.68 6.47 -21.89
N GLU A 380 53.17 5.24 -21.80
CA GLU A 380 53.92 4.01 -22.08
C GLU A 380 55.12 3.75 -21.14
N THR A 381 55.16 4.42 -19.97
CA THR A 381 56.12 4.11 -18.89
C THR A 381 55.42 3.58 -17.65
N ASP A 382 56.20 3.04 -16.71
CA ASP A 382 55.67 2.39 -15.51
C ASP A 382 55.26 3.43 -14.45
N LEU A 383 53.97 3.42 -14.10
CA LEU A 383 53.41 4.13 -12.96
C LEU A 383 53.41 3.24 -11.73
N THR A 384 53.98 3.73 -10.65
CA THR A 384 53.87 3.14 -9.32
C THR A 384 52.74 3.82 -8.55
N ILE A 385 51.73 3.03 -8.17
CA ILE A 385 50.66 3.42 -7.26
C ILE A 385 51.00 2.85 -5.88
N THR A 386 51.14 3.71 -4.87
CA THR A 386 51.38 3.29 -3.47
C THR A 386 50.12 3.48 -2.64
N GLY A 387 49.90 2.61 -1.66
CA GLY A 387 48.67 2.62 -0.88
C GLY A 387 48.53 1.46 0.09
N THR A 388 47.28 1.10 0.38
CA THR A 388 46.91 -0.04 1.23
C THR A 388 45.85 -0.91 0.56
N ASN A 389 45.87 -2.22 0.85
CA ASN A 389 44.98 -3.24 0.28
C ASN A 389 44.95 -3.26 -1.25
N LEU A 390 46.05 -2.86 -1.89
CA LEU A 390 46.16 -2.80 -3.34
C LEU A 390 46.19 -4.19 -4.01
N ASP A 391 46.37 -5.27 -3.22
CA ASP A 391 46.17 -6.66 -3.63
C ASP A 391 44.71 -6.95 -4.04
N LEU A 392 43.77 -6.09 -3.65
CA LEU A 392 42.36 -6.22 -3.99
C LEU A 392 41.98 -5.55 -5.31
N VAL A 393 42.90 -4.88 -6.00
CA VAL A 393 42.60 -4.19 -7.26
C VAL A 393 42.65 -5.17 -8.43
N THR A 394 41.63 -5.19 -9.29
CA THR A 394 41.56 -6.06 -10.48
C THR A 394 41.77 -5.32 -11.79
N ALA A 395 41.54 -4.01 -11.80
CA ALA A 395 41.77 -3.16 -12.95
C ALA A 395 42.02 -1.72 -12.51
N VAL A 396 42.78 -0.99 -13.31
CA VAL A 396 43.03 0.43 -13.13
C VAL A 396 42.64 1.18 -14.40
N ALA A 397 41.64 2.04 -14.30
CA ALA A 397 41.19 2.90 -15.39
C ALA A 397 41.78 4.31 -15.26
N ILE A 398 42.38 4.77 -16.35
CA ILE A 398 42.90 6.11 -16.55
C ILE A 398 42.05 6.76 -17.67
N GLN A 399 41.76 8.05 -17.56
CA GLN A 399 40.90 8.73 -18.52
C GLN A 399 41.45 8.61 -19.95
N ASN A 400 40.55 8.46 -20.93
CA ASN A 400 40.85 8.28 -22.36
C ASN A 400 41.61 6.99 -22.72
N ALA A 401 41.57 5.96 -21.87
CA ALA A 401 42.12 4.64 -22.19
C ALA A 401 41.26 3.49 -21.64
N ASP A 402 41.41 2.31 -22.23
CA ASP A 402 40.85 1.08 -21.69
C ASP A 402 41.47 0.74 -20.32
N PRO A 403 40.71 0.13 -19.37
CA PRO A 403 41.23 -0.24 -18.07
C PRO A 403 42.40 -1.24 -18.17
N VAL A 404 43.49 -0.93 -17.48
CA VAL A 404 44.66 -1.80 -17.34
C VAL A 404 44.32 -2.94 -16.37
N LYS A 405 44.30 -4.18 -16.88
CA LYS A 405 43.98 -5.40 -16.10
C LYS A 405 45.20 -6.27 -15.78
N THR A 406 46.32 -6.01 -16.44
CA THR A 406 47.58 -6.73 -16.24
C THR A 406 48.60 -5.76 -15.66
N PHE A 407 49.08 -6.07 -14.46
CA PHE A 407 50.08 -5.24 -13.77
C PHE A 407 51.48 -5.84 -13.93
N VAL A 408 52.49 -4.97 -13.96
CA VAL A 408 53.90 -5.37 -13.93
C VAL A 408 54.21 -6.05 -12.60
N SER A 409 53.67 -5.52 -11.51
CA SER A 409 53.68 -6.15 -10.20
C SER A 409 52.52 -5.65 -9.34
N GLN A 410 52.10 -6.46 -8.36
CA GLN A 410 51.03 -6.10 -7.43
C GLN A 410 51.29 -6.71 -6.06
N THR A 411 51.19 -5.89 -5.03
CA THR A 411 51.27 -6.25 -3.61
C THR A 411 50.19 -5.50 -2.84
N ALA A 412 50.02 -5.79 -1.55
CA ALA A 412 49.06 -5.07 -0.71
C ALA A 412 49.37 -3.56 -0.59
N THR A 413 50.60 -3.13 -0.82
CA THR A 413 51.02 -1.73 -0.66
C THR A 413 51.42 -1.03 -1.96
N GLN A 414 51.50 -1.75 -3.07
CA GLN A 414 51.99 -1.21 -4.33
C GLN A 414 51.39 -1.92 -5.56
N ILE A 415 51.00 -1.15 -6.57
CA ILE A 415 50.76 -1.63 -7.94
C ILE A 415 51.75 -0.93 -8.86
N VAL A 416 52.40 -1.67 -9.75
CA VAL A 416 53.18 -1.11 -10.87
C VAL A 416 52.47 -1.49 -12.16
N LEU A 417 52.14 -0.50 -12.97
CA LEU A 417 51.44 -0.70 -14.25
C LEU A 417 52.03 0.20 -15.33
N LYS A 418 51.93 -0.24 -16.59
CA LYS A 418 52.33 0.57 -17.73
C LYS A 418 51.20 1.52 -18.13
N VAL A 419 51.46 2.83 -18.14
CA VAL A 419 50.45 3.84 -18.51
C VAL A 419 50.13 3.72 -20.01
N PRO A 420 48.86 3.58 -20.43
CA PRO A 420 48.52 3.52 -21.84
C PRO A 420 48.85 4.82 -22.60
N LYS A 421 49.02 4.71 -23.92
CA LYS A 421 49.13 5.89 -24.80
C LYS A 421 47.79 6.64 -24.87
N GLY A 422 47.83 7.96 -25.00
CA GLY A 422 46.62 8.77 -25.24
C GLY A 422 45.79 9.07 -23.99
N VAL A 423 46.30 8.74 -22.80
CA VAL A 423 45.65 9.04 -21.52
C VAL A 423 45.54 10.54 -21.25
N ALA A 424 44.51 10.93 -20.51
CA ALA A 424 44.34 12.28 -19.98
C ALA A 424 44.64 12.36 -18.47
N GLU A 425 44.92 13.58 -18.00
CA GLU A 425 45.11 13.86 -16.59
C GLU A 425 43.81 13.65 -15.81
N GLY A 426 43.90 13.09 -14.60
CA GLY A 426 42.72 12.80 -13.81
C GLY A 426 42.99 11.86 -12.65
N LYS A 427 41.99 11.68 -11.79
CA LYS A 427 42.06 10.63 -10.77
C LYS A 427 42.00 9.25 -11.42
N VAL A 428 42.80 8.34 -10.90
CA VAL A 428 42.84 6.95 -11.33
C VAL A 428 41.69 6.21 -10.65
N THR A 429 40.92 5.45 -11.42
CA THR A 429 39.80 4.64 -10.91
C THR A 429 40.23 3.18 -10.80
N MET A 430 40.11 2.58 -9.62
CA MET A 430 40.49 1.20 -9.37
C MET A 430 39.24 0.32 -9.18
N SER A 431 39.15 -0.75 -9.95
CA SER A 431 38.13 -1.80 -9.77
C SER A 431 38.56 -2.75 -8.65
N VAL A 432 37.61 -3.09 -7.77
CA VAL A 432 37.89 -3.90 -6.58
C VAL A 432 37.42 -5.34 -6.79
N LEU A 433 38.24 -6.30 -6.38
CA LEU A 433 37.96 -7.74 -6.42
C LEU A 433 36.64 -8.05 -5.69
N ASN A 434 35.79 -8.87 -6.31
CA ASN A 434 34.48 -9.27 -5.78
C ASN A 434 33.52 -8.10 -5.50
N SER A 435 33.72 -6.93 -6.10
CA SER A 435 32.86 -5.76 -5.93
C SER A 435 32.58 -5.07 -7.27
N THR A 436 31.41 -4.43 -7.38
CA THR A 436 31.09 -3.49 -8.46
C THR A 436 31.47 -2.05 -8.12
N VAL A 437 31.84 -1.79 -6.85
CA VAL A 437 32.30 -0.49 -6.39
C VAL A 437 33.72 -0.26 -6.89
N THR A 438 33.97 0.94 -7.40
CA THR A 438 35.31 1.43 -7.72
C THR A 438 35.78 2.43 -6.68
N VAL A 439 37.10 2.54 -6.52
CA VAL A 439 37.72 3.54 -5.65
C VAL A 439 38.59 4.48 -6.48
N LEU A 440 38.63 5.76 -6.10
CA LEU A 440 39.48 6.74 -6.78
C LEU A 440 40.81 6.91 -6.03
N SER A 441 41.87 7.25 -6.76
CA SER A 441 43.12 7.71 -6.15
C SER A 441 42.93 9.02 -5.39
N ASN A 442 43.77 9.24 -4.37
CA ASN A 442 43.84 10.53 -3.70
C ASN A 442 44.42 11.59 -4.64
N ASP A 443 45.57 11.27 -5.25
CA ASP A 443 46.27 12.13 -6.20
C ASP A 443 45.61 12.15 -7.57
N VAL A 444 45.76 13.28 -8.26
CA VAL A 444 45.47 13.42 -9.69
C VAL A 444 46.72 13.02 -10.47
N LEU A 445 46.57 12.10 -11.42
CA LEU A 445 47.63 11.74 -12.36
C LEU A 445 47.85 12.89 -13.34
N LYS A 446 49.09 13.35 -13.44
CA LYS A 446 49.56 14.35 -14.41
C LYS A 446 50.40 13.66 -15.48
N ILE A 447 50.38 14.17 -16.69
CA ILE A 447 51.08 13.56 -17.84
C ILE A 447 52.17 14.51 -18.32
N ASN A 448 53.37 13.98 -18.61
CA ASN A 448 54.45 14.73 -19.23
C ASN A 448 54.12 15.01 -20.71
N GLY A 449 54.37 16.24 -21.16
CA GLY A 449 54.18 16.65 -22.55
C GLY A 449 52.80 17.25 -22.88
N ALA A 450 52.55 17.47 -24.17
CA ALA A 450 51.26 17.94 -24.65
C ALA A 450 50.20 16.87 -24.39
N VAL A 451 49.17 17.20 -23.60
CA VAL A 451 47.95 16.39 -23.47
C VAL A 451 47.49 15.99 -24.88
N PRO A 452 47.11 14.73 -25.13
CA PRO A 452 46.56 14.32 -26.41
C PRO A 452 45.45 15.29 -26.84
N PRO A 453 45.40 15.68 -28.12
CA PRO A 453 44.38 16.61 -28.57
C PRO A 453 42.97 16.08 -28.25
N PRO A 454 42.01 16.96 -27.99
CA PRO A 454 40.65 16.57 -27.70
C PRO A 454 40.09 15.72 -28.85
N VAL A 455 39.50 14.56 -28.50
CA VAL A 455 38.69 13.82 -29.47
C VAL A 455 37.45 14.66 -29.77
N VAL A 456 37.24 14.97 -31.05
CA VAL A 456 36.10 15.72 -31.58
C VAL A 456 35.23 14.76 -32.39
N ALA A 457 34.03 14.44 -31.89
CA ALA A 457 33.11 13.51 -32.55
C ALA A 457 32.45 14.14 -33.80
N PHE A 458 32.21 15.45 -33.78
CA PHE A 458 31.66 16.21 -34.91
C PHE A 458 32.51 17.44 -35.20
N PRO A 459 33.46 17.36 -36.15
CA PRO A 459 34.38 18.45 -36.42
C PRO A 459 33.70 19.62 -37.13
N PHE A 460 33.98 20.83 -36.67
CA PHE A 460 33.72 22.09 -37.37
C PHE A 460 34.93 22.52 -38.19
N TYR A 461 36.14 22.30 -37.65
CA TYR A 461 37.40 22.46 -38.36
C TYR A 461 38.35 21.32 -38.02
N SER A 462 38.93 20.71 -39.06
CA SER A 462 40.01 19.71 -39.01
C SER A 462 40.76 19.78 -40.33
N ASP A 463 41.91 20.45 -40.38
CA ASP A 463 42.69 20.85 -41.58
C ASP A 463 41.94 21.70 -42.64
N ALA A 464 40.62 21.69 -42.60
CA ALA A 464 39.69 22.48 -43.37
C ALA A 464 38.39 22.66 -42.58
N VAL A 465 37.62 23.69 -42.92
CA VAL A 465 36.23 23.80 -42.44
C VAL A 465 35.44 22.63 -43.03
N THR A 466 34.70 21.94 -42.19
CA THR A 466 33.95 20.75 -42.62
C THR A 466 32.74 21.13 -43.47
N SER A 467 32.31 20.22 -44.35
CA SER A 467 31.19 20.43 -45.28
C SER A 467 29.84 20.69 -44.61
N ASN A 468 29.74 20.48 -43.30
CA ASN A 468 28.58 20.82 -42.48
C ASN A 468 28.31 22.34 -42.46
N TRP A 469 29.34 23.14 -42.71
CA TRP A 469 29.26 24.59 -42.86
C TRP A 469 29.14 24.97 -44.33
N ASN A 470 27.90 25.05 -44.82
CA ASN A 470 27.57 25.16 -46.25
C ASN A 470 27.03 26.55 -46.68
N GLY A 471 26.93 27.52 -45.78
CA GLY A 471 26.51 28.87 -46.12
C GLY A 471 27.67 29.77 -46.49
N TRP A 472 28.51 30.09 -45.52
CA TRP A 472 29.63 31.01 -45.70
C TRP A 472 30.75 30.73 -44.69
N THR A 473 31.99 30.89 -45.14
CA THR A 473 33.21 30.72 -44.34
C THR A 473 34.06 31.98 -44.50
N GLY A 474 34.37 32.65 -43.38
CA GLY A 474 35.01 33.98 -43.41
C GLY A 474 34.00 35.13 -43.63
N GLY A 475 34.47 36.27 -44.14
CA GLY A 475 33.63 37.48 -44.29
C GLY A 475 33.45 38.31 -43.00
N GLY A 476 34.21 37.97 -41.96
CA GLY A 476 34.25 38.69 -40.69
C GLY A 476 34.94 40.06 -40.77
N TRP A 477 34.87 40.82 -39.68
CA TRP A 477 35.43 42.18 -39.58
C TRP A 477 36.54 42.29 -38.53
N GLY A 478 37.26 43.41 -38.54
CA GLY A 478 38.24 43.75 -37.51
C GLY A 478 39.52 42.91 -37.54
N GLY A 479 39.83 42.26 -38.67
CA GLY A 479 41.02 41.43 -38.83
C GLY A 479 40.96 40.50 -40.05
N THR A 480 41.81 39.46 -40.07
CA THR A 480 41.83 38.43 -41.12
C THR A 480 41.89 37.01 -40.56
N ALA A 481 41.24 36.05 -41.20
CA ALA A 481 41.36 34.62 -40.91
C ALA A 481 41.98 33.87 -42.10
N ASN A 482 43.08 33.16 -41.86
CA ASN A 482 43.76 32.30 -42.82
C ASN A 482 43.61 30.82 -42.41
N TYR A 483 42.76 30.10 -43.13
CA TYR A 483 42.47 28.68 -42.90
C TYR A 483 43.54 27.70 -43.44
N GLY A 484 44.53 28.21 -44.18
CA GLY A 484 45.62 27.43 -44.77
C GLY A 484 46.94 27.56 -44.02
N ASN A 485 46.93 27.96 -42.75
CA ASN A 485 48.14 28.13 -41.96
C ASN A 485 48.74 26.77 -41.60
N THR A 486 50.04 26.59 -41.82
CA THR A 486 50.76 25.32 -41.59
C THR A 486 51.67 25.34 -40.36
N ASN A 487 51.74 26.46 -39.62
CA ASN A 487 52.52 26.56 -38.39
C ASN A 487 52.05 27.73 -37.50
N PRO A 488 51.84 27.53 -36.19
CA PRO A 488 51.73 26.25 -35.48
C PRO A 488 50.47 25.46 -35.84
N VAL A 489 50.51 24.14 -35.66
CA VAL A 489 49.39 23.19 -35.87
C VAL A 489 49.25 22.31 -34.62
N ARG A 490 48.02 21.96 -34.21
CA ARG A 490 47.72 21.09 -33.06
C ARG A 490 47.49 19.65 -33.52
N VAL A 491 46.72 19.48 -34.60
CA VAL A 491 46.33 18.19 -35.18
C VAL A 491 46.39 18.30 -36.69
N GLY A 492 46.92 17.27 -37.36
CA GLY A 492 46.99 17.25 -38.82
C GLY A 492 48.08 18.17 -39.37
N ASP A 493 47.79 18.83 -40.49
CA ASP A 493 48.73 19.63 -41.29
C ASP A 493 48.45 21.13 -41.25
N LYS A 494 47.25 21.56 -40.83
CA LYS A 494 46.80 22.96 -40.89
C LYS A 494 45.99 23.39 -39.66
N SER A 495 46.13 24.68 -39.34
CA SER A 495 45.31 25.40 -38.36
C SER A 495 44.70 26.66 -38.97
N VAL A 496 43.73 27.27 -38.27
CA VAL A 496 43.22 28.60 -38.64
C VAL A 496 44.04 29.66 -37.92
N ARG A 497 44.75 30.51 -38.66
CA ARG A 497 45.42 31.70 -38.12
C ARG A 497 44.48 32.90 -38.18
N ILE A 498 44.19 33.50 -37.03
CA ILE A 498 43.33 34.67 -36.90
C ILE A 498 44.19 35.85 -36.44
N ASP A 499 44.26 36.90 -37.25
CA ASP A 499 44.88 38.16 -36.89
C ASP A 499 43.80 39.18 -36.55
N TYR A 500 43.75 39.62 -35.30
CA TYR A 500 42.84 40.67 -34.86
C TYR A 500 43.50 42.03 -35.05
N SER A 501 43.01 42.84 -35.99
CA SER A 501 43.60 44.14 -36.33
C SER A 501 42.96 45.32 -35.58
N GLY A 502 41.75 45.16 -35.04
CA GLY A 502 41.02 46.18 -34.28
C GLY A 502 40.16 45.56 -33.17
N GLY A 503 39.68 46.41 -32.25
CA GLY A 503 38.84 45.98 -31.13
C GLY A 503 37.49 45.40 -31.58
N TYR A 504 37.02 44.37 -30.88
CA TYR A 504 35.75 43.68 -31.13
C TYR A 504 35.59 43.08 -32.54
N GLY A 505 36.71 42.83 -33.24
CA GLY A 505 36.73 42.13 -34.52
C GLY A 505 36.30 40.68 -34.37
N ALA A 506 35.65 40.12 -35.39
CA ALA A 506 35.33 38.70 -35.48
C ALA A 506 35.77 38.17 -36.86
N PRO A 507 37.08 38.01 -37.13
CA PRO A 507 37.58 37.66 -38.47
C PRO A 507 37.26 36.22 -38.87
N MET A 508 37.19 35.31 -37.90
CA MET A 508 36.76 33.93 -38.11
C MET A 508 35.28 33.80 -37.81
N GLN A 509 34.53 33.44 -38.84
CA GLN A 509 33.11 33.23 -38.78
C GLN A 509 32.72 32.09 -39.71
N LEU A 510 31.81 31.25 -39.23
CA LEU A 510 31.21 30.17 -39.98
C LEU A 510 29.70 30.32 -39.87
N GLY A 511 28.97 30.19 -40.98
CA GLY A 511 27.51 30.30 -40.94
C GLY A 511 26.77 29.57 -42.04
N GLY A 512 25.45 29.54 -41.87
CA GLY A 512 24.50 28.85 -42.75
C GLY A 512 24.42 27.35 -42.54
N ALA A 513 25.06 26.82 -41.50
CA ALA A 513 24.90 25.42 -41.10
C ALA A 513 23.56 25.19 -40.37
N SER A 514 23.22 23.92 -40.17
CA SER A 514 22.15 23.50 -39.26
C SER A 514 22.62 22.29 -38.47
N VAL A 515 23.51 22.52 -37.51
CA VAL A 515 24.13 21.45 -36.71
C VAL A 515 23.28 21.15 -35.48
N THR A 516 22.68 19.96 -35.43
CA THR A 516 21.94 19.49 -34.25
C THR A 516 22.90 19.16 -33.10
N ILE A 517 22.66 19.74 -31.92
CA ILE A 517 23.55 19.56 -30.75
C ILE A 517 23.14 18.41 -29.80
N ALA A 518 21.92 17.89 -29.91
CA ALA A 518 21.35 16.90 -29.00
C ALA A 518 22.23 15.64 -28.75
N PRO A 519 23.00 15.12 -29.73
CA PRO A 519 23.88 13.97 -29.50
C PRO A 519 25.15 14.27 -28.70
N TYR A 520 25.46 15.54 -28.46
CA TYR A 520 26.73 16.01 -27.91
C TYR A 520 26.52 16.72 -26.58
N THR A 521 27.54 16.70 -25.72
CA THR A 521 27.47 17.34 -24.39
C THR A 521 28.42 18.51 -24.26
N THR A 522 29.47 18.53 -25.09
CA THR A 522 30.56 19.50 -25.00
C THR A 522 30.95 20.04 -26.37
N PHE A 523 31.31 21.32 -26.40
CA PHE A 523 32.07 21.93 -27.47
C PHE A 523 33.55 21.92 -27.10
N LYS A 524 34.39 21.55 -28.04
CA LYS A 524 35.84 21.49 -27.86
C LYS A 524 36.53 22.40 -28.87
N ILE A 525 37.59 23.06 -28.44
CA ILE A 525 38.43 23.93 -29.27
C ILE A 525 39.85 23.97 -28.72
N SER A 526 40.84 23.87 -29.60
CA SER A 526 42.25 24.07 -29.23
C SER A 526 42.69 25.44 -29.71
N LEU A 527 43.27 26.24 -28.81
CA LEU A 527 43.75 27.59 -29.12
C LEU A 527 45.24 27.73 -28.81
N TYR A 528 45.99 28.38 -29.71
CA TYR A 528 47.35 28.83 -29.47
C TYR A 528 47.39 30.35 -29.46
N GLY A 529 47.87 30.94 -28.37
CA GLY A 529 48.12 32.38 -28.31
C GLY A 529 49.41 32.75 -29.02
N GLY A 530 49.34 33.56 -30.08
CA GLY A 530 50.51 34.15 -30.72
C GLY A 530 51.17 35.24 -29.85
N PRO A 531 52.30 35.82 -30.29
CA PRO A 531 52.98 36.87 -29.53
C PRO A 531 52.06 38.02 -29.12
N GLY A 532 52.14 38.45 -27.86
CA GLY A 532 51.34 39.57 -27.32
C GLY A 532 49.89 39.19 -26.94
N SER A 533 49.52 37.92 -26.99
CA SER A 533 48.18 37.44 -26.63
C SER A 533 47.99 37.07 -25.17
N ASN A 534 49.06 37.03 -24.37
CA ASN A 534 48.99 36.52 -23.00
C ASN A 534 48.01 37.32 -22.13
N GLY A 535 47.02 36.64 -21.54
CA GLY A 535 46.02 37.28 -20.69
C GLY A 535 44.91 38.03 -21.44
N LEU A 536 44.98 38.12 -22.78
CA LEU A 536 43.88 38.60 -23.60
C LEU A 536 42.79 37.53 -23.71
N LYS A 537 41.59 37.95 -24.10
CA LYS A 537 40.42 37.06 -24.20
C LYS A 537 39.81 37.05 -25.60
N VAL A 538 39.20 35.93 -25.94
CA VAL A 538 38.32 35.80 -27.10
C VAL A 538 36.97 35.25 -26.66
N ASN A 539 35.91 35.64 -27.34
CA ASN A 539 34.57 35.15 -27.11
C ASN A 539 34.19 34.17 -28.23
N ILE A 540 33.61 33.04 -27.84
CA ILE A 540 32.88 32.15 -28.73
C ILE A 540 31.45 32.64 -28.80
N GLY A 541 31.05 33.09 -29.98
CA GLY A 541 29.66 33.39 -30.26
C GLY A 541 28.96 32.26 -31.01
N ILE A 542 27.72 31.96 -30.62
CA ILE A 542 26.84 30.98 -31.24
C ILE A 542 25.51 31.64 -31.57
N ASN A 543 24.97 31.42 -32.77
CA ASN A 543 23.65 31.91 -33.19
C ASN A 543 23.48 33.43 -32.96
N ASN A 544 24.49 34.21 -33.36
CA ASN A 544 24.60 35.66 -33.18
C ASN A 544 24.60 36.17 -31.73
N LYS A 545 24.99 35.33 -30.76
CA LYS A 545 25.14 35.72 -29.36
C LYS A 545 26.57 35.44 -28.89
N ASP A 546 27.20 36.41 -28.23
CA ASP A 546 28.48 36.21 -27.55
C ASP A 546 28.26 35.30 -26.33
N SER A 547 28.70 34.05 -26.40
CA SER A 547 28.22 33.01 -25.48
C SER A 547 29.22 32.63 -24.38
N TYR A 548 30.51 32.50 -24.71
CA TYR A 548 31.50 32.03 -23.74
C TYR A 548 32.85 32.71 -23.95
N THR A 549 33.50 33.11 -22.86
CA THR A 549 34.78 33.84 -22.93
C THR A 549 35.94 32.94 -22.54
N ILE A 550 36.98 32.90 -23.38
CA ILE A 550 38.20 32.12 -23.17
C ILE A 550 39.37 33.08 -22.92
N ASN A 551 40.21 32.76 -21.93
CA ASN A 551 41.50 33.42 -21.72
C ASN A 551 42.56 32.79 -22.62
N LEU A 552 43.37 33.60 -23.31
CA LEU A 552 44.46 33.13 -24.16
C LEU A 552 45.73 32.92 -23.35
N VAL A 553 46.49 31.90 -23.75
CA VAL A 553 47.83 31.64 -23.22
C VAL A 553 48.83 31.70 -24.37
N GLU A 554 49.79 32.61 -24.24
CA GLU A 554 50.81 32.84 -25.26
C GLU A 554 51.81 31.68 -25.32
N GLY A 555 52.23 31.32 -26.53
CA GLY A 555 53.35 30.41 -26.76
C GLY A 555 53.05 28.92 -26.60
N LYS A 556 51.78 28.53 -26.34
CA LYS A 556 51.40 27.12 -26.24
C LYS A 556 49.97 26.85 -26.70
N TRP A 557 49.72 25.63 -27.14
CA TRP A 557 48.36 25.12 -27.36
C TRP A 557 47.66 24.88 -26.02
N THR A 558 46.41 25.32 -25.93
CA THR A 558 45.53 25.08 -24.79
C THR A 558 44.19 24.56 -25.31
N ASP A 559 43.77 23.42 -24.79
CA ASP A 559 42.52 22.77 -25.21
C ASP A 559 41.40 23.13 -24.22
N TYR A 560 40.24 23.52 -24.75
CA TYR A 560 39.07 23.89 -23.97
C TYR A 560 37.94 22.89 -24.23
N GLN A 561 37.28 22.46 -23.16
CA GLN A 561 36.06 21.66 -23.20
C GLN A 561 34.96 22.42 -22.46
N ILE A 562 33.97 22.88 -23.21
CA ILE A 562 32.92 23.77 -22.72
C ILE A 562 31.59 23.02 -22.80
N PRO A 563 30.82 22.90 -21.71
CA PRO A 563 29.47 22.35 -21.77
C PRO A 563 28.63 23.13 -22.79
N ILE A 564 27.94 22.44 -23.69
CA ILE A 564 27.13 23.12 -24.74
C ILE A 564 26.06 24.01 -24.10
N SER A 565 25.56 23.64 -22.91
CA SER A 565 24.62 24.44 -22.12
C SER A 565 25.16 25.82 -21.69
N GLN A 566 26.48 26.03 -21.69
CA GLN A 566 27.10 27.33 -21.46
C GLN A 566 27.26 28.15 -22.75
N LEU A 567 27.08 27.52 -23.91
CA LEU A 567 27.22 28.15 -25.22
C LEU A 567 25.88 28.51 -25.86
N THR A 568 24.86 27.67 -25.69
CA THR A 568 23.52 27.94 -26.22
C THR A 568 22.46 27.07 -25.56
N THR A 569 21.22 27.56 -25.58
CA THR A 569 20.01 26.78 -25.27
C THR A 569 19.27 26.32 -26.53
N ASP A 570 19.72 26.76 -27.71
CA ASP A 570 19.08 26.45 -28.99
C ASP A 570 19.37 25.00 -29.39
N ALA A 571 18.42 24.35 -30.06
CA ALA A 571 18.57 22.94 -30.47
C ALA A 571 19.56 22.73 -31.64
N VAL A 572 19.89 23.79 -32.37
CA VAL A 572 20.78 23.79 -33.53
C VAL A 572 21.76 24.96 -33.47
N ILE A 573 22.96 24.75 -33.98
CA ILE A 573 23.96 25.80 -34.24
C ILE A 573 23.88 26.18 -35.72
N THR A 574 23.62 27.46 -36.00
CA THR A 574 23.51 28.04 -37.34
C THR A 574 24.69 28.91 -37.73
N ASP A 575 25.35 29.51 -36.74
CA ASP A 575 26.58 30.28 -36.89
C ASP A 575 27.50 30.12 -35.68
N LEU A 576 28.80 30.25 -35.94
CA LEU A 576 29.87 30.26 -34.96
C LEU A 576 30.83 31.41 -35.30
N ILE A 577 31.13 32.24 -34.32
CA ILE A 577 32.12 33.31 -34.45
C ILE A 577 33.17 33.23 -33.34
N LEU A 578 34.40 33.57 -33.67
CA LEU A 578 35.44 33.86 -32.68
C LEU A 578 35.74 35.35 -32.73
N LYS A 579 35.42 36.01 -31.62
CA LYS A 579 35.39 37.47 -31.52
C LYS A 579 36.39 37.97 -30.48
N GLU A 580 37.08 39.04 -30.82
CA GLU A 580 37.95 39.81 -29.92
C GLU A 580 37.11 40.38 -28.76
N TYR A 581 37.55 40.20 -27.52
CA TYR A 581 36.77 40.61 -26.34
C TYR A 581 37.28 41.89 -25.66
N ASN A 582 38.57 42.17 -25.76
CA ASN A 582 39.29 43.14 -24.93
C ASN A 582 39.13 44.58 -25.42
N GLY A 583 38.56 44.79 -26.62
CA GLY A 583 38.43 46.11 -27.23
C GLY A 583 39.72 46.61 -27.86
N SER A 584 40.71 45.73 -28.07
CA SER A 584 42.03 46.05 -28.61
C SER A 584 42.45 45.04 -29.68
N GLY A 585 43.11 45.48 -30.76
CA GLY A 585 43.72 44.61 -31.76
C GLY A 585 45.22 44.40 -31.53
N GLY A 586 45.89 43.82 -32.52
CA GLY A 586 47.36 43.67 -32.56
C GLY A 586 47.89 42.31 -32.08
N PHE A 587 47.05 41.26 -32.03
CA PHE A 587 47.47 39.92 -31.63
C PHE A 587 46.93 38.83 -32.56
N THR A 588 47.61 37.69 -32.56
CA THR A 588 47.25 36.51 -33.38
C THR A 588 46.80 35.37 -32.49
N VAL A 589 45.78 34.63 -32.93
CA VAL A 589 45.33 33.38 -32.32
C VAL A 589 45.29 32.29 -33.38
N TYR A 590 45.69 31.08 -33.03
CA TYR A 590 45.54 29.91 -33.90
C TYR A 590 44.49 28.98 -33.33
N VAL A 591 43.63 28.43 -34.19
CA VAL A 591 42.54 27.53 -33.84
C VAL A 591 42.71 26.21 -34.53
N ASP A 592 42.51 25.13 -33.79
CA ASP A 592 42.56 23.77 -34.32
C ASP A 592 41.70 22.81 -33.47
N ALA A 593 41.40 21.61 -33.97
CA ALA A 593 40.56 20.59 -33.36
C ALA A 593 39.28 21.17 -32.71
N MET A 594 38.47 21.83 -33.55
CA MET A 594 37.26 22.54 -33.13
C MET A 594 36.01 21.77 -33.54
N GLY A 595 35.08 21.54 -32.60
CA GLY A 595 33.80 20.88 -32.89
C GLY A 595 33.04 20.40 -31.66
N LEU A 596 32.08 19.49 -31.86
CA LEU A 596 31.25 18.94 -30.79
C LEU A 596 31.70 17.53 -30.39
N ASN A 597 31.45 17.18 -29.13
CA ASN A 597 31.72 15.85 -28.58
C ASN A 597 30.71 15.43 -27.51
#